data_AF-A0A9P1MRL0-F1
#
_entry.id   AF-A0A9P1MRL0-F1
#
_cell.length_a   1.000
_cell.length_b   1.000
_cell.length_c   1.000
_cell.angle_alpha   90.00
_cell.angle_beta   90.00
_cell.angle_gamma   90.00
#
_symmetry.space_group_name_H-M   'P 1'
#
loop_
_entity.id
_entity.type
_entity.pdbx_description
1 polymer ?
#
loop_
_entity_poly.entity_id
_entity_poly.type
_entity_poly.pdbx_seq_one_letter_code
_entity_poly.pdbx_strand_id
1 'polypeptide(L)'
;MTGNALSPTTSDLTNNNEAYKEIFHVPGFCTYCGQKEMEKQSEQTSNRKNDNGFYLNIIIGNSIDLRMNSSQRLNFKRDYENFKLRVTLINLVLLTITFFFPSRPMDAVCHFLMVWYYCTLTIRENILIINGSKIHWWWVAHHYLACVVGGVALTWPDDEAYHEFRPQFIMFTGYICLVQQLQYQYQNGCIRRLHALGHGDTMDITLEGFASWMFQGLTFLLPFLMLAYIFEIYNAYCLLTIWHRQQCVWQVLALAILFTVVGAGNIFFVTMVLARRMSDSAKCRIDAIIKKHPSLEKLLLEKKDE
;
A
#
# COMPACT_ATOMS: atom_id res chain seq x y z
N MET A 1 34.30 65.28 -45.14
CA MET A 1 33.34 64.32 -45.75
C MET A 1 34.17 63.17 -46.31
N THR A 2 34.45 62.19 -45.47
CA THR A 2 35.41 61.11 -45.72
C THR A 2 34.99 59.90 -44.91
N GLY A 3 34.98 58.72 -45.51
CA GLY A 3 35.02 57.45 -44.79
C GLY A 3 34.06 56.38 -45.33
N ASN A 4 34.51 55.65 -46.36
CA ASN A 4 33.93 54.39 -46.82
C ASN A 4 33.87 53.37 -45.66
N ALA A 5 32.70 52.80 -45.39
CA ALA A 5 32.56 51.65 -44.50
C ALA A 5 32.81 50.35 -45.29
N LEU A 6 33.99 49.75 -45.06
CA LEU A 6 34.31 48.38 -45.45
C LEU A 6 33.48 47.39 -44.61
N SER A 7 32.93 46.38 -45.28
CA SER A 7 32.25 45.22 -44.69
C SER A 7 33.27 44.32 -43.99
N PRO A 8 33.02 43.80 -42.78
CA PRO A 8 33.90 42.80 -42.19
C PRO A 8 33.66 41.45 -42.86
N THR A 9 34.75 40.85 -43.34
CA THR A 9 34.88 39.51 -43.90
C THR A 9 34.59 38.41 -42.87
N THR A 10 34.02 37.31 -43.33
CA THR A 10 33.56 36.12 -42.59
C THR A 10 34.67 35.26 -41.96
N SER A 11 35.88 35.80 -41.78
CA SER A 11 37.05 35.09 -41.23
C SER A 11 37.34 35.37 -39.75
N ASP A 12 36.67 36.36 -39.13
CA ASP A 12 36.94 36.74 -37.72
C ASP A 12 35.95 36.13 -36.70
N LEU A 13 34.95 35.37 -37.15
CA LEU A 13 34.01 34.67 -36.26
C LEU A 13 34.42 33.21 -35.96
N THR A 14 35.44 32.68 -36.62
CA THR A 14 35.90 31.30 -36.42
C THR A 14 36.95 31.14 -35.32
N ASN A 15 37.69 32.19 -34.94
CA ASN A 15 38.77 32.08 -33.95
C ASN A 15 38.33 32.17 -32.48
N ASN A 16 37.13 32.66 -32.18
CA ASN A 16 36.63 32.71 -30.78
C ASN A 16 35.89 31.44 -30.36
N ASN A 17 35.63 30.50 -31.28
CA ASN A 17 34.93 29.24 -30.99
C ASN A 17 35.88 28.06 -30.72
N GLU A 18 37.19 28.18 -30.98
CA GLU A 18 38.14 27.12 -30.66
C GLU A 18 38.68 27.21 -29.22
N ALA A 19 38.83 28.41 -28.65
CA ALA A 19 39.28 28.57 -27.26
C ALA A 19 38.26 28.10 -26.21
N TYR A 20 36.97 27.98 -26.56
CA TYR A 20 35.93 27.45 -25.66
C TYR A 20 35.75 25.93 -25.77
N LYS A 21 36.41 25.26 -26.74
CA LYS A 21 36.25 23.82 -26.98
C LYS A 21 37.18 22.95 -26.15
N GLU A 22 38.22 23.51 -25.51
CA GLU A 22 39.19 22.72 -24.74
C GLU A 22 38.88 22.55 -23.24
N ILE A 23 37.87 23.22 -22.66
CA ILE A 23 37.62 23.14 -21.21
C ILE A 23 36.53 22.10 -20.83
N PHE A 24 35.77 21.55 -21.79
CA PHE A 24 34.65 20.63 -21.49
C PHE A 24 34.60 19.37 -22.36
N HIS A 25 35.73 18.67 -22.50
CA HIS A 25 35.75 17.32 -23.07
C HIS A 25 36.20 16.27 -22.05
N VAL A 26 35.28 15.89 -21.15
CA VAL A 26 35.35 14.60 -20.46
C VAL A 26 34.57 13.62 -21.34
N PRO A 27 35.20 12.58 -21.90
CA PRO A 27 34.52 11.68 -22.84
C PRO A 27 33.50 10.84 -22.07
N GLY A 28 32.20 11.05 -22.33
CA GLY A 28 31.15 10.07 -21.97
C GLY A 28 29.83 10.56 -21.39
N PHE A 29 29.57 11.87 -21.23
CA PHE A 29 28.34 12.35 -20.58
C PHE A 29 27.44 13.15 -21.55
N CYS A 30 26.28 12.59 -21.93
CA CYS A 30 25.20 13.30 -22.64
C CYS A 30 24.21 13.85 -21.60
N THR A 31 24.25 15.14 -21.33
CA THR A 31 23.45 15.81 -20.27
C THR A 31 21.93 15.87 -20.56
N TYR A 32 21.46 15.39 -21.71
CA TYR A 32 20.04 15.43 -22.07
C TYR A 32 19.41 14.06 -22.38
N CYS A 33 20.21 13.00 -22.40
CA CYS A 33 19.77 11.66 -22.78
C CYS A 33 20.29 10.63 -21.78
N GLY A 34 19.53 10.39 -20.71
CA GLY A 34 19.82 9.41 -19.65
C GLY A 34 19.85 7.93 -20.11
N GLN A 35 20.14 7.65 -21.38
CA GLN A 35 20.13 6.30 -21.95
C GLN A 35 21.29 5.43 -21.45
N LYS A 36 22.49 6.00 -21.23
CA LYS A 36 23.66 5.20 -20.82
C LYS A 36 23.64 4.77 -19.35
N GLU A 37 22.92 5.49 -18.48
CA GLU A 37 22.69 5.03 -17.10
C GLU A 37 21.67 3.89 -17.04
N MET A 38 20.68 3.87 -17.95
CA MET A 38 19.69 2.79 -18.01
C MET A 38 20.27 1.46 -18.48
N GLU A 39 21.22 1.44 -19.43
CA GLU A 39 21.91 0.22 -19.88
C GLU A 39 22.88 -0.34 -18.82
N LYS A 40 23.63 0.52 -18.12
CA LYS A 40 24.50 0.06 -17.03
C LYS A 40 23.71 -0.40 -15.79
N GLN A 41 22.56 0.22 -15.50
CA GLN A 41 21.67 -0.26 -14.44
C GLN A 41 20.95 -1.55 -14.85
N SER A 42 20.53 -1.72 -16.10
CA SER A 42 19.88 -2.97 -16.55
C SER A 42 20.85 -4.16 -16.54
N GLU A 43 22.12 -3.97 -16.93
CA GLU A 43 23.16 -5.00 -16.84
C GLU A 43 23.59 -5.32 -15.41
N GLN A 44 23.72 -4.31 -14.52
CA GLN A 44 24.00 -4.57 -13.10
C GLN A 44 22.84 -5.22 -12.34
N THR A 45 21.59 -5.00 -12.77
CA THR A 45 20.41 -5.64 -12.16
C THR A 45 20.26 -7.09 -12.60
N SER A 46 20.77 -7.44 -13.79
CA SER A 46 20.72 -8.82 -14.34
C SER A 46 21.62 -9.81 -13.59
N ASN A 47 22.59 -9.35 -12.79
CA ASN A 47 23.61 -10.22 -12.18
C ASN A 47 23.44 -10.43 -10.66
N ARG A 48 22.34 -9.95 -10.06
CA ARG A 48 21.95 -10.37 -8.70
C ARG A 48 21.17 -11.66 -8.80
N LYS A 49 21.70 -12.74 -8.22
CA LYS A 49 20.98 -14.02 -8.04
C LYS A 49 19.52 -13.74 -7.64
N ASN A 50 18.63 -14.23 -8.49
CA ASN A 50 17.19 -14.16 -8.33
C ASN A 50 16.77 -14.77 -7.00
N ASP A 51 16.05 -13.99 -6.20
CA ASP A 51 15.32 -14.53 -5.06
C ASP A 51 13.94 -13.88 -5.06
N ASN A 52 12.90 -14.66 -5.38
CA ASN A 52 11.52 -14.22 -5.28
C ASN A 52 11.05 -14.18 -3.80
N GLY A 53 11.95 -14.39 -2.85
CA GLY A 53 11.66 -14.55 -1.44
C GLY A 53 11.16 -15.96 -1.15
N PHE A 54 11.43 -16.43 0.07
CA PHE A 54 11.11 -17.78 0.53
C PHE A 54 9.66 -18.22 0.22
N TYR A 55 8.68 -17.36 0.49
CA TYR A 55 7.25 -17.66 0.29
C TYR A 55 6.90 -17.92 -1.19
N LEU A 56 7.30 -17.03 -2.11
CA LEU A 56 7.00 -17.20 -3.54
C LEU A 56 7.82 -18.33 -4.16
N ASN A 57 9.06 -18.55 -3.70
CA ASN A 57 9.87 -19.68 -4.13
C ASN A 57 9.19 -21.01 -3.81
N ILE A 58 8.51 -21.12 -2.67
CA ILE A 58 7.75 -22.32 -2.30
C ILE A 58 6.50 -22.50 -3.18
N ILE A 59 5.76 -21.43 -3.43
CA ILE A 59 4.45 -21.51 -4.11
C ILE A 59 4.58 -21.63 -5.62
N ILE A 60 5.42 -20.79 -6.22
CA ILE A 60 5.54 -20.61 -7.67
C ILE A 60 6.77 -21.37 -8.20
N GLY A 61 7.74 -21.64 -7.33
CA GLY A 61 9.03 -22.22 -7.71
C GLY A 61 10.09 -21.16 -8.02
N ASN A 62 11.34 -21.59 -7.99
CA ASN A 62 12.51 -20.71 -8.20
C ASN A 62 12.81 -20.46 -9.70
N SER A 63 12.10 -21.14 -10.62
CA SER A 63 12.36 -21.07 -12.06
C SER A 63 11.67 -19.92 -12.77
N ILE A 64 10.70 -19.26 -12.13
CA ILE A 64 9.91 -18.19 -12.73
C ILE A 64 10.45 -16.85 -12.25
N ASP A 65 10.85 -15.97 -13.17
CA ASP A 65 11.19 -14.58 -12.85
C ASP A 65 9.91 -13.75 -12.72
N LEU A 66 9.69 -13.20 -11.52
CA LEU A 66 8.52 -12.40 -11.18
C LEU A 66 8.83 -10.89 -11.18
N ARG A 67 10.04 -10.49 -11.60
CA ARG A 67 10.41 -9.08 -11.74
C ARG A 67 9.70 -8.46 -12.94
N MET A 68 9.29 -7.22 -12.74
CA MET A 68 8.48 -6.46 -13.68
C MET A 68 9.19 -5.15 -14.03
N ASN A 69 9.09 -4.73 -15.29
CA ASN A 69 9.48 -3.38 -15.68
C ASN A 69 8.48 -2.33 -15.11
N SER A 70 8.80 -1.03 -15.21
CA SER A 70 7.95 0.05 -14.66
C SER A 70 6.49 -0.02 -15.12
N SER A 71 6.25 -0.26 -16.41
CA SER A 71 4.89 -0.33 -16.98
C SER A 71 4.11 -1.54 -16.44
N GLN A 72 4.76 -2.70 -16.37
CA GLN A 72 4.19 -3.93 -15.82
C GLN A 72 3.87 -3.77 -14.34
N ARG A 73 4.74 -3.13 -13.55
CA ARG A 73 4.51 -2.83 -12.12
C ARG A 73 3.24 -2.02 -11.91
N LEU A 74 3.05 -0.96 -12.69
CA LEU A 74 1.87 -0.10 -12.58
C LEU A 74 0.59 -0.84 -13.00
N ASN A 75 0.63 -1.58 -14.11
CA ASN A 75 -0.52 -2.36 -14.57
C ASN A 75 -0.88 -3.46 -13.57
N PHE A 76 0.11 -4.18 -13.02
CA PHE A 76 -0.12 -5.20 -12.00
C PHE A 76 -0.74 -4.61 -10.73
N LYS A 77 -0.28 -3.43 -10.28
CA LYS A 77 -0.88 -2.71 -9.14
C LYS A 77 -2.34 -2.35 -9.41
N ARG A 78 -2.66 -1.88 -10.62
CA ARG A 78 -4.05 -1.61 -11.04
C ARG A 78 -4.90 -2.87 -11.07
N ASP A 79 -4.36 -3.98 -11.58
CA ASP A 79 -5.05 -5.27 -11.62
C ASP A 79 -5.27 -5.86 -10.23
N TYR A 80 -4.33 -5.65 -9.31
CA TYR A 80 -4.48 -5.99 -7.90
C TYR A 80 -5.61 -5.20 -7.23
N GLU A 81 -5.70 -3.89 -7.44
CA GLU A 81 -6.80 -3.09 -6.92
C GLU A 81 -8.15 -3.50 -7.54
N ASN A 82 -8.20 -3.67 -8.87
CA ASN A 82 -9.40 -4.14 -9.59
C ASN A 82 -9.83 -5.54 -9.15
N PHE A 83 -8.87 -6.41 -8.82
CA PHE A 83 -9.15 -7.73 -8.26
C PHE A 83 -9.86 -7.62 -6.91
N LYS A 84 -9.36 -6.78 -5.99
CA LYS A 84 -10.01 -6.52 -4.70
C LYS A 84 -11.46 -6.05 -4.90
N LEU A 85 -11.66 -5.03 -5.73
CA LEU A 85 -13.00 -4.52 -6.03
C LEU A 85 -13.96 -5.62 -6.50
N ARG A 86 -13.56 -6.37 -7.53
CA ARG A 86 -14.41 -7.42 -8.13
C ARG A 86 -14.80 -8.49 -7.12
N VAL A 87 -13.83 -9.00 -6.37
CA VAL A 87 -14.07 -10.08 -5.40
C VAL A 87 -14.89 -9.59 -4.21
N THR A 88 -14.65 -8.37 -3.72
CA THR A 88 -15.47 -7.79 -2.64
C THR A 88 -16.92 -7.57 -3.09
N LEU A 89 -17.18 -7.17 -4.34
CA LEU A 89 -18.54 -7.05 -4.88
C LEU A 89 -19.24 -8.42 -4.98
N ILE A 90 -18.53 -9.45 -5.44
CA ILE A 90 -19.04 -10.83 -5.47
C ILE A 90 -19.38 -11.30 -4.05
N ASN A 91 -18.50 -11.07 -3.07
CA ASN A 91 -18.75 -11.39 -1.67
C ASN A 91 -19.99 -10.66 -1.14
N LEU A 92 -20.17 -9.37 -1.44
CA LEU A 92 -21.32 -8.60 -0.96
C LEU A 92 -22.65 -9.17 -1.47
N VAL A 93 -22.70 -9.61 -2.73
CA VAL A 93 -23.88 -10.29 -3.29
C VAL A 93 -24.14 -11.61 -2.58
N LEU A 94 -23.11 -12.44 -2.41
CA LEU A 94 -23.25 -13.72 -1.72
C LEU A 94 -23.68 -13.54 -0.25
N LEU A 95 -23.11 -12.56 0.46
CA LEU A 95 -23.51 -12.23 1.83
C LEU A 95 -24.96 -11.74 1.91
N THR A 96 -25.41 -10.97 0.92
CA THR A 96 -26.81 -10.53 0.86
C THR A 96 -27.74 -11.73 0.69
N ILE A 97 -27.41 -12.66 -0.22
CA ILE A 97 -28.17 -13.91 -0.39
C ILE A 97 -28.15 -14.73 0.92
N THR A 98 -26.99 -14.86 1.54
CA THR A 98 -26.77 -15.60 2.80
C THR A 98 -27.55 -15.01 3.98
N PHE A 99 -27.75 -13.69 3.97
CA PHE A 99 -28.52 -12.96 4.98
C PHE A 99 -30.03 -13.24 4.83
N PHE A 100 -30.56 -13.17 3.61
CA PHE A 100 -32.00 -13.41 3.36
C PHE A 100 -32.38 -14.90 3.34
N PHE A 101 -31.44 -15.77 2.94
CA PHE A 101 -31.66 -17.22 2.84
C PHE A 101 -30.58 -17.97 3.66
N PRO A 102 -30.73 -18.03 4.99
CA PRO A 102 -29.78 -18.71 5.85
C PRO A 102 -29.63 -20.19 5.47
N SER A 103 -28.42 -20.58 5.07
CA SER A 103 -28.11 -21.97 4.75
C SER A 103 -26.63 -22.27 4.95
N ARG A 104 -26.33 -23.42 5.55
CA ARG A 104 -24.95 -23.83 5.85
C ARG A 104 -24.08 -23.99 4.60
N PRO A 105 -24.56 -24.55 3.48
CA PRO A 105 -23.78 -24.58 2.25
C PRO A 105 -23.43 -23.19 1.73
N MET A 106 -24.35 -22.21 1.84
CA MET A 106 -24.06 -20.84 1.41
C MET A 106 -23.05 -20.16 2.33
N ASP A 107 -23.13 -20.39 3.64
CA ASP A 107 -22.12 -19.95 4.58
C ASP A 107 -20.75 -20.53 4.22
N ALA A 108 -20.67 -21.84 3.94
CA ALA A 108 -19.42 -22.50 3.53
C ALA A 108 -18.86 -21.92 2.23
N VAL A 109 -19.70 -21.59 1.24
CA VAL A 109 -19.28 -20.90 0.01
C VAL A 109 -18.68 -19.53 0.32
N CYS A 110 -19.31 -18.74 1.21
CA CYS A 110 -18.77 -17.45 1.63
C CYS A 110 -17.41 -17.59 2.35
N HIS A 111 -17.29 -18.51 3.30
CA HIS A 111 -16.03 -18.74 4.02
C HIS A 111 -14.93 -19.25 3.08
N PHE A 112 -15.24 -20.18 2.18
CA PHE A 112 -14.29 -20.67 1.18
C PHE A 112 -13.82 -19.54 0.26
N LEU A 113 -14.74 -18.69 -0.21
CA LEU A 113 -14.39 -17.54 -1.03
C LEU A 113 -13.48 -16.56 -0.26
N MET A 114 -13.71 -16.37 1.04
CA MET A 114 -12.86 -15.55 1.90
C MET A 114 -11.44 -16.13 2.05
N VAL A 115 -11.32 -17.44 2.30
CA VAL A 115 -10.02 -18.14 2.34
C VAL A 115 -9.29 -17.95 1.01
N TRP A 116 -9.94 -18.27 -0.10
CA TRP A 116 -9.37 -18.12 -1.44
C TRP A 116 -8.94 -16.69 -1.73
N TYR A 117 -9.76 -15.70 -1.35
CA TYR A 117 -9.48 -14.29 -1.56
C TYR A 117 -8.22 -13.85 -0.83
N TYR A 118 -8.13 -14.09 0.49
CA TYR A 118 -6.97 -13.65 1.28
C TYR A 118 -5.69 -14.39 0.92
N CYS A 119 -5.78 -15.69 0.64
CA CYS A 119 -4.64 -16.44 0.17
C CYS A 119 -4.19 -16.01 -1.25
N THR A 120 -5.09 -15.48 -2.09
CA THR A 120 -4.70 -14.83 -3.37
C THR A 120 -4.05 -13.46 -3.14
N LEU A 121 -4.54 -12.68 -2.16
CA LEU A 121 -3.94 -11.39 -1.81
C LEU A 121 -2.51 -11.55 -1.33
N THR A 122 -2.23 -12.52 -0.46
CA THR A 122 -0.87 -12.75 0.04
C THR A 122 0.10 -13.01 -1.12
N ILE A 123 -0.29 -13.82 -2.11
CA ILE A 123 0.54 -14.06 -3.30
C ILE A 123 0.78 -12.76 -4.07
N ARG A 124 -0.29 -12.01 -4.39
CA ARG A 124 -0.18 -10.75 -5.16
C ARG A 124 0.66 -9.70 -4.44
N GLU A 125 0.55 -9.60 -3.13
CA GLU A 125 1.30 -8.63 -2.32
C GLU A 125 2.77 -9.00 -2.18
N ASN A 126 3.10 -10.28 -2.05
CA ASN A 126 4.50 -10.69 -2.08
C ASN A 126 5.13 -10.40 -3.45
N ILE A 127 4.39 -10.55 -4.56
CA ILE A 127 4.84 -10.14 -5.90
C ILE A 127 5.06 -8.62 -5.96
N LEU A 128 4.18 -7.83 -5.37
CA LEU A 128 4.36 -6.38 -5.27
C LEU A 128 5.62 -6.03 -4.44
N ILE A 129 5.88 -6.73 -3.33
CA ILE A 129 7.03 -6.45 -2.46
C ILE A 129 8.35 -6.69 -3.16
N ILE A 130 8.53 -7.83 -3.85
CA ILE A 130 9.77 -8.12 -4.60
C ILE A 130 10.00 -7.13 -5.74
N ASN A 131 8.93 -6.51 -6.24
CA ASN A 131 8.97 -5.46 -7.26
C ASN A 131 9.11 -4.05 -6.67
N GLY A 132 9.39 -3.91 -5.37
CA GLY A 132 9.70 -2.63 -4.72
C GLY A 132 8.50 -1.90 -4.10
N SER A 133 7.39 -2.61 -3.82
CA SER A 133 6.28 -2.03 -3.07
C SER A 133 6.65 -1.96 -1.59
N LYS A 134 6.52 -0.77 -0.99
CA LYS A 134 6.74 -0.57 0.45
C LYS A 134 5.49 -0.89 1.27
N ILE A 135 4.98 -2.12 1.13
CA ILE A 135 3.87 -2.60 1.97
C ILE A 135 4.41 -2.91 3.36
N HIS A 136 3.81 -2.31 4.40
CA HIS A 136 4.21 -2.59 5.77
C HIS A 136 3.91 -4.05 6.12
N TRP A 137 4.85 -4.72 6.78
CA TRP A 137 4.77 -6.17 7.07
C TRP A 137 3.50 -6.57 7.82
N TRP A 138 2.99 -5.72 8.73
CA TRP A 138 1.73 -5.97 9.43
C TRP A 138 0.55 -6.13 8.48
N TRP A 139 0.48 -5.33 7.41
CA TRP A 139 -0.60 -5.44 6.44
C TRP A 139 -0.55 -6.77 5.70
N VAL A 140 0.64 -7.27 5.40
CA VAL A 140 0.79 -8.61 4.83
C VAL A 140 0.41 -9.68 5.86
N ALA A 141 0.86 -9.55 7.11
CA ALA A 141 0.58 -10.49 8.19
C ALA A 141 -0.93 -10.60 8.50
N HIS A 142 -1.68 -9.50 8.50
CA HIS A 142 -3.11 -9.54 8.76
C HIS A 142 -3.87 -10.30 7.65
N HIS A 143 -3.42 -10.27 6.39
CA HIS A 143 -4.02 -11.06 5.33
C HIS A 143 -3.81 -12.56 5.53
N TYR A 144 -2.64 -12.97 6.02
CA TYR A 144 -2.43 -14.37 6.43
C TYR A 144 -3.36 -14.77 7.57
N LEU A 145 -3.47 -13.93 8.62
CA LEU A 145 -4.39 -14.18 9.73
C LEU A 145 -5.84 -14.24 9.27
N ALA A 146 -6.25 -13.40 8.31
CA ALA A 146 -7.59 -13.44 7.73
C ALA A 146 -7.85 -14.73 6.93
N CYS A 147 -6.85 -15.27 6.22
CA CYS A 147 -6.98 -16.60 5.59
C CYS A 147 -7.19 -17.70 6.66
N VAL A 148 -6.49 -17.61 7.81
CA VAL A 148 -6.69 -18.53 8.95
C VAL A 148 -8.09 -18.37 9.57
N VAL A 149 -8.55 -17.14 9.81
CA VAL A 149 -9.92 -16.88 10.30
C VAL A 149 -10.96 -17.52 9.39
N GLY A 150 -10.80 -17.37 8.08
CA GLY A 150 -11.69 -18.02 7.10
C GLY A 150 -11.62 -19.54 7.15
N GLY A 151 -10.43 -20.10 7.31
CA GLY A 151 -10.24 -21.55 7.42
C GLY A 151 -10.91 -22.11 8.68
N VAL A 152 -10.69 -21.48 9.84
CA VAL A 152 -11.31 -21.90 11.10
C VAL A 152 -12.83 -21.80 11.01
N ALA A 153 -13.37 -20.67 10.50
CA ALA A 153 -14.79 -20.48 10.33
C ALA A 153 -15.42 -21.47 9.32
N LEU A 154 -14.72 -21.81 8.24
CA LEU A 154 -15.15 -22.83 7.27
C LEU A 154 -15.27 -24.22 7.91
N THR A 155 -14.35 -24.54 8.84
CA THR A 155 -14.34 -25.83 9.55
C THR A 155 -15.21 -25.85 10.81
N TRP A 156 -15.91 -24.76 11.13
CA TRP A 156 -16.79 -24.72 12.30
C TRP A 156 -18.03 -25.59 12.03
N PRO A 157 -18.26 -26.65 12.83
CA PRO A 157 -19.44 -27.51 12.69
C PRO A 157 -20.75 -26.75 12.91
N ASP A 158 -21.86 -27.37 12.50
CA ASP A 158 -23.19 -26.83 12.73
C ASP A 158 -23.63 -27.08 14.18
N ASP A 159 -23.29 -26.14 15.07
CA ASP A 159 -23.62 -26.20 16.50
C ASP A 159 -24.33 -24.92 17.00
N GLU A 160 -24.79 -24.95 18.25
CA GLU A 160 -25.53 -23.83 18.85
C GLU A 160 -24.69 -22.55 18.90
N ALA A 161 -23.39 -22.67 19.22
CA ALA A 161 -22.45 -21.56 19.23
C ALA A 161 -22.29 -20.91 17.85
N TYR A 162 -22.24 -21.73 16.80
CA TYR A 162 -22.21 -21.25 15.42
C TYR A 162 -23.46 -20.43 15.10
N HIS A 163 -24.65 -20.95 15.40
CA HIS A 163 -25.91 -20.25 15.12
C HIS A 163 -26.06 -18.95 15.90
N GLU A 164 -25.61 -18.90 17.17
CA GLU A 164 -25.62 -17.70 17.99
C GLU A 164 -24.72 -16.60 17.40
N PHE A 165 -23.51 -16.96 16.94
CA PHE A 165 -22.55 -15.99 16.43
C PHE A 165 -22.74 -15.62 14.94
N ARG A 166 -23.35 -16.51 14.15
CA ARG A 166 -23.55 -16.35 12.69
C ARG A 166 -24.05 -14.98 12.25
N PRO A 167 -25.16 -14.41 12.78
CA PRO A 167 -25.66 -13.12 12.30
C PRO A 167 -24.64 -11.99 12.51
N GLN A 168 -23.93 -12.00 13.63
CA GLN A 168 -22.88 -11.02 13.91
C GLN A 168 -21.69 -11.18 12.95
N PHE A 169 -21.30 -12.41 12.63
CA PHE A 169 -20.24 -12.69 11.68
C PHE A 169 -20.58 -12.21 10.25
N ILE A 170 -21.82 -12.41 9.80
CA ILE A 170 -22.30 -11.91 8.50
C ILE A 170 -22.28 -10.38 8.46
N MET A 171 -22.77 -9.72 9.52
CA MET A 171 -22.76 -8.26 9.63
C MET A 171 -21.33 -7.71 9.63
N PHE A 172 -20.42 -8.34 10.37
CA PHE A 172 -19.01 -7.98 10.37
C PHE A 172 -18.38 -8.14 8.98
N THR A 173 -18.60 -9.27 8.32
CA THR A 173 -18.04 -9.54 6.99
C THR A 173 -18.58 -8.55 5.94
N GLY A 174 -19.88 -8.24 6.02
CA GLY A 174 -20.50 -7.20 5.19
C GLY A 174 -19.88 -5.82 5.44
N TYR A 175 -19.65 -5.46 6.71
CA TYR A 175 -18.97 -4.22 7.07
C TYR A 175 -17.53 -4.15 6.52
N ILE A 176 -16.76 -5.22 6.64
CA ILE A 176 -15.41 -5.32 6.04
C ILE A 176 -15.47 -5.15 4.53
N CYS A 177 -16.46 -5.74 3.85
CA CYS A 177 -16.63 -5.53 2.41
C CYS A 177 -16.86 -4.05 2.08
N LEU A 178 -17.68 -3.33 2.85
CA LEU A 178 -17.88 -1.89 2.66
C LEU A 178 -16.58 -1.10 2.89
N VAL A 179 -15.83 -1.41 3.95
CA VAL A 179 -14.54 -0.76 4.24
C VAL A 179 -13.54 -1.01 3.12
N GLN A 180 -13.48 -2.22 2.56
CA GLN A 180 -12.63 -2.55 1.43
C GLN A 180 -12.98 -1.74 0.17
N GLN A 181 -14.26 -1.45 -0.08
CA GLN A 181 -14.66 -0.54 -1.17
C GLN A 181 -14.13 0.88 -0.95
N LEU A 182 -14.25 1.40 0.27
CA LEU A 182 -13.72 2.73 0.62
C LEU A 182 -12.19 2.79 0.48
N GLN A 183 -11.49 1.74 0.94
CA GLN A 183 -10.04 1.59 0.78
C GLN A 183 -9.65 1.57 -0.70
N TYR A 184 -10.37 0.82 -1.54
CA TYR A 184 -10.13 0.77 -2.98
C TYR A 184 -10.29 2.15 -3.64
N GLN A 185 -11.37 2.87 -3.36
CA GLN A 185 -11.59 4.20 -3.92
C GLN A 185 -10.48 5.18 -3.52
N TYR A 186 -10.05 5.10 -2.26
CA TYR A 186 -8.94 5.87 -1.75
C TYR A 186 -7.63 5.55 -2.49
N GLN A 187 -7.23 4.27 -2.56
CA GLN A 187 -5.99 3.82 -3.21
C GLN A 187 -5.97 4.15 -4.71
N ASN A 188 -7.07 3.91 -5.42
CA ASN A 188 -7.17 4.25 -6.82
C ASN A 188 -7.13 5.75 -7.10
N GLY A 189 -7.78 6.56 -6.25
CA GLY A 189 -7.69 8.00 -6.33
C GLY A 189 -6.24 8.48 -6.19
N CYS A 190 -5.51 7.88 -5.26
CA CYS A 190 -4.09 8.15 -5.07
C CYS A 190 -3.22 7.77 -6.28
N ILE A 191 -3.38 6.56 -6.82
CA ILE A 191 -2.62 6.09 -7.99
C ILE A 191 -2.85 7.02 -9.19
N ARG A 192 -4.10 7.41 -9.46
CA ARG A 192 -4.42 8.35 -10.55
C ARG A 192 -3.74 9.71 -10.40
N ARG A 193 -3.63 10.22 -9.16
CA ARG A 193 -2.94 11.50 -8.89
C ARG A 193 -1.43 11.40 -9.10
N LEU A 194 -0.78 10.35 -8.61
CA LEU A 194 0.65 10.13 -8.88
C LEU A 194 0.94 10.08 -10.38
N HIS A 195 0.09 9.37 -11.12
CA HIS A 195 0.22 9.27 -12.57
C HIS A 195 0.08 10.64 -13.26
N ALA A 196 -0.88 11.47 -12.83
CA ALA A 196 -1.04 12.82 -13.36
C ALA A 196 0.15 13.75 -13.03
N LEU A 197 0.87 13.49 -11.93
CA LEU A 197 2.05 14.24 -11.49
C LEU A 197 3.35 13.74 -12.13
N GLY A 198 3.31 12.82 -13.10
CA GLY A 198 4.50 12.26 -13.73
C GLY A 198 5.31 11.31 -12.84
N HIS A 199 4.83 10.97 -11.65
CA HIS A 199 5.45 10.01 -10.73
C HIS A 199 4.95 8.57 -11.01
N GLY A 200 4.61 8.25 -12.25
CA GLY A 200 3.94 6.99 -12.63
C GLY A 200 4.73 5.71 -12.30
N ASP A 201 6.03 5.83 -12.10
CA ASP A 201 6.96 4.71 -11.83
C ASP A 201 7.23 4.46 -10.34
N THR A 202 6.75 5.33 -9.43
CA THR A 202 6.93 5.12 -7.99
C THR A 202 5.90 4.10 -7.49
N MET A 203 6.40 2.92 -7.10
CA MET A 203 5.56 1.89 -6.44
C MET A 203 5.14 2.26 -5.01
N ASP A 204 5.57 3.43 -4.54
CA ASP A 204 5.23 3.94 -3.24
C ASP A 204 3.72 3.95 -3.03
N ILE A 205 3.33 3.47 -1.86
CA ILE A 205 2.00 3.69 -1.32
C ILE A 205 1.98 5.17 -1.00
N THR A 206 1.27 5.95 -1.80
CA THR A 206 1.10 7.40 -1.65
C THR A 206 0.75 7.80 -0.23
N LEU A 207 1.76 8.15 0.55
CA LEU A 207 1.60 8.89 1.79
C LEU A 207 2.15 10.31 1.69
N GLU A 208 2.71 10.71 0.54
CA GLU A 208 3.38 12.00 0.35
C GLU A 208 2.77 12.80 -0.81
N GLY A 209 2.33 14.03 -0.53
CA GLY A 209 2.02 15.07 -1.53
C GLY A 209 0.60 15.64 -1.50
N PHE A 210 0.45 16.86 -0.94
CA PHE A 210 -0.80 17.58 -0.63
C PHE A 210 -1.50 18.27 -1.83
N ALA A 211 -2.84 18.37 -1.77
CA ALA A 211 -3.61 19.54 -2.19
C ALA A 211 -4.93 19.61 -1.39
N SER A 212 -5.16 20.74 -0.73
CA SER A 212 -6.09 21.06 0.36
C SER A 212 -7.60 21.01 0.05
N TRP A 213 -8.03 20.56 -1.13
CA TRP A 213 -9.44 20.66 -1.56
C TRP A 213 -10.20 19.32 -1.58
N MET A 214 -9.50 18.19 -1.42
CA MET A 214 -10.14 16.91 -1.14
C MET A 214 -9.86 16.60 0.32
N PHE A 215 -10.80 16.88 1.23
CA PHE A 215 -10.64 16.70 2.68
C PHE A 215 -9.71 15.51 3.02
N GLN A 216 -8.50 15.86 3.50
CA GLN A 216 -7.38 15.00 3.93
C GLN A 216 -7.65 13.49 3.83
N GLY A 217 -7.39 12.87 2.66
CA GLY A 217 -7.94 11.55 2.30
C GLY A 217 -7.72 10.38 3.29
N LEU A 218 -6.66 10.37 4.10
CA LEU A 218 -6.50 9.35 5.15
C LEU A 218 -7.46 9.56 6.33
N THR A 219 -7.77 10.81 6.67
CA THR A 219 -8.65 11.18 7.78
C THR A 219 -10.10 10.78 7.52
N PHE A 220 -10.55 10.79 6.26
CA PHE A 220 -11.88 10.30 5.87
C PHE A 220 -12.02 8.79 6.05
N LEU A 221 -11.01 8.03 5.64
CA LEU A 221 -11.02 6.58 5.67
C LEU A 221 -10.85 6.03 7.10
N LEU A 222 -10.04 6.71 7.91
CA LEU A 222 -9.69 6.31 9.26
C LEU A 222 -10.87 5.94 10.19
N PRO A 223 -11.95 6.73 10.33
CA PRO A 223 -13.06 6.36 11.23
C PRO A 223 -13.71 5.03 10.88
N PHE A 224 -13.82 4.70 9.58
CA PHE A 224 -14.35 3.41 9.15
C PHE A 224 -13.41 2.25 9.47
N LEU A 225 -12.09 2.47 9.35
CA LEU A 225 -11.09 1.48 9.77
C LEU A 225 -11.13 1.26 11.28
N MET A 226 -11.17 2.33 12.07
CA MET A 226 -11.22 2.22 13.53
C MET A 226 -12.48 1.50 13.99
N LEU A 227 -13.63 1.77 13.38
CA LEU A 227 -14.86 1.04 13.66
C LEU A 227 -14.74 -0.45 13.28
N ALA A 228 -14.07 -0.79 12.17
CA ALA A 228 -13.79 -2.18 11.82
C ALA A 228 -13.00 -2.90 12.92
N TYR A 229 -11.93 -2.26 13.42
CA TYR A 229 -11.06 -2.88 14.42
C TYR A 229 -11.72 -2.99 15.79
N ILE A 230 -12.55 -2.01 16.15
CA ILE A 230 -13.40 -2.10 17.35
C ILE A 230 -14.38 -3.26 17.20
N PHE A 231 -14.96 -3.46 16.01
CA PHE A 231 -15.83 -4.60 15.73
C PHE A 231 -15.07 -5.93 15.80
N GLU A 232 -13.80 -6.00 15.36
CA GLU A 232 -12.95 -7.19 15.55
C GLU A 232 -12.79 -7.54 17.04
N ILE A 233 -12.49 -6.55 17.90
CA ILE A 233 -12.41 -6.76 19.35
C ILE A 233 -13.76 -7.15 19.95
N TYR A 234 -14.85 -6.55 19.48
CA TYR A 234 -16.20 -6.90 19.92
C TYR A 234 -16.57 -8.35 19.56
N ASN A 235 -16.21 -8.81 18.35
CA ASN A 235 -16.37 -10.21 17.95
C ASN A 235 -15.60 -11.15 18.87
N ALA A 236 -14.36 -10.81 19.23
CA ALA A 236 -13.58 -11.59 20.18
C ALA A 236 -14.26 -11.68 21.55
N TYR A 237 -14.77 -10.56 22.07
CA TYR A 237 -15.50 -10.53 23.33
C TYR A 237 -16.77 -11.40 23.30
N CYS A 238 -17.57 -11.32 22.23
CA CYS A 238 -18.77 -12.14 22.06
C CYS A 238 -18.41 -13.63 22.02
N LEU A 239 -17.39 -14.02 21.24
CA LEU A 239 -16.94 -15.40 21.15
C LEU A 239 -16.41 -15.94 22.48
N LEU A 240 -15.68 -15.14 23.26
CA LEU A 240 -15.25 -15.54 24.62
C LEU A 240 -16.44 -15.71 25.57
N THR A 241 -17.44 -14.84 25.44
CA THR A 241 -18.67 -14.95 26.24
C THR A 241 -19.41 -16.25 25.91
N ILE A 242 -19.53 -16.60 24.62
CA ILE A 242 -20.12 -17.87 24.17
C ILE A 242 -19.31 -19.05 24.71
N TRP A 243 -17.98 -19.02 24.58
CA TRP A 243 -17.06 -20.05 25.09
C TRP A 243 -17.23 -20.31 26.60
N HIS A 244 -17.47 -19.27 27.40
CA HIS A 244 -17.64 -19.43 28.84
C HIS A 244 -19.05 -19.90 29.26
N ARG A 245 -20.07 -19.65 28.42
CA ARG A 245 -21.47 -19.95 28.76
C ARG A 245 -21.89 -21.37 28.42
N GLN A 246 -21.30 -21.99 27.41
CA GLN A 246 -21.71 -23.30 26.93
C GLN A 246 -20.52 -24.17 26.51
N GLN A 247 -20.75 -25.47 26.36
CA GLN A 247 -19.75 -26.38 25.80
C GLN A 247 -19.57 -26.06 24.33
N CYS A 248 -18.34 -25.68 23.96
CA CYS A 248 -18.02 -25.21 22.63
C CYS A 248 -16.91 -26.05 22.00
N VAL A 249 -16.95 -26.14 20.68
CA VAL A 249 -15.84 -26.65 19.88
C VAL A 249 -14.67 -25.64 19.87
N TRP A 250 -13.46 -26.13 19.59
CA TRP A 250 -12.23 -25.35 19.67
C TRP A 250 -12.21 -24.13 18.73
N GLN A 251 -12.99 -24.16 17.64
CA GLN A 251 -13.09 -23.07 16.67
C GLN A 251 -13.55 -21.76 17.32
N VAL A 252 -14.43 -21.82 18.33
CA VAL A 252 -14.92 -20.65 19.07
C VAL A 252 -13.74 -19.92 19.74
N LEU A 253 -12.94 -20.66 20.50
CA LEU A 253 -11.78 -20.11 21.20
C LEU A 253 -10.69 -19.64 20.21
N ALA A 254 -10.45 -20.41 19.15
CA ALA A 254 -9.49 -20.04 18.12
C ALA A 254 -9.88 -18.73 17.42
N LEU A 255 -11.15 -18.56 17.05
CA LEU A 255 -11.64 -17.32 16.44
C LEU A 255 -11.60 -16.14 17.41
N ALA A 256 -11.93 -16.36 18.68
CA ALA A 256 -11.79 -15.31 19.71
C ALA A 256 -10.35 -14.78 19.80
N ILE A 257 -9.37 -15.69 19.83
CA ILE A 257 -7.94 -15.32 19.88
C ILE A 257 -7.55 -14.60 18.59
N LEU A 258 -7.90 -15.14 17.42
CA LEU A 258 -7.56 -14.54 16.13
C LEU A 258 -8.13 -13.14 15.98
N PHE A 259 -9.42 -12.93 16.32
CA PHE A 259 -10.05 -11.61 16.30
C PHE A 259 -9.38 -10.64 17.27
N THR A 260 -8.97 -11.10 18.45
CA THR A 260 -8.22 -10.27 19.41
C THR A 260 -6.89 -9.83 18.83
N VAL A 261 -6.11 -10.76 18.26
CA VAL A 261 -4.79 -10.47 17.68
C VAL A 261 -4.91 -9.51 16.50
N VAL A 262 -5.84 -9.76 15.58
CA VAL A 262 -6.05 -8.91 14.40
C VAL A 262 -6.54 -7.52 14.83
N GLY A 263 -7.57 -7.43 15.69
CA GLY A 263 -8.12 -6.16 16.16
C GLY A 263 -7.10 -5.32 16.93
N ALA A 264 -6.40 -5.93 17.90
CA ALA A 264 -5.42 -5.22 18.71
C ALA A 264 -4.21 -4.76 17.86
N GLY A 265 -3.73 -5.62 16.97
CA GLY A 265 -2.63 -5.27 16.08
C GLY A 265 -3.03 -4.17 15.11
N ASN A 266 -4.21 -4.23 14.51
CA ASN A 266 -4.71 -3.18 13.62
C ASN A 266 -4.79 -1.82 14.32
N ILE A 267 -5.34 -1.76 15.53
CA ILE A 267 -5.41 -0.53 16.33
C ILE A 267 -3.99 -0.02 16.65
N PHE A 268 -3.09 -0.92 17.08
CA PHE A 268 -1.72 -0.54 17.43
C PHE A 268 -0.96 0.03 16.24
N PHE A 269 -0.95 -0.67 15.10
CA PHE A 269 -0.19 -0.25 13.93
C PHE A 269 -0.78 0.99 13.26
N VAL A 270 -2.11 1.15 13.20
CA VAL A 270 -2.72 2.39 12.72
C VAL A 270 -2.35 3.56 13.63
N THR A 271 -2.50 3.40 14.95
CA THR A 271 -2.12 4.45 15.91
C THR A 271 -0.64 4.83 15.77
N MET A 272 0.25 3.85 15.63
CA MET A 272 1.68 4.08 15.42
C MET A 272 1.94 4.87 14.12
N VAL A 273 1.30 4.49 13.01
CA VAL A 273 1.43 5.18 11.71
C VAL A 273 0.90 6.61 11.80
N LEU A 274 -0.22 6.82 12.48
CA LEU A 274 -0.79 8.17 12.70
C LEU A 274 0.13 9.03 13.57
N ALA A 275 0.67 8.49 14.66
CA ALA A 275 1.59 9.20 15.53
C ALA A 275 2.85 9.66 14.78
N ARG A 276 3.45 8.76 14.00
CA ARG A 276 4.59 9.09 13.12
C ARG A 276 4.22 10.20 12.14
N ARG A 277 3.07 10.07 11.47
CA ARG A 277 2.60 11.05 10.50
C ARG A 277 2.34 12.43 11.10
N MET A 278 1.78 12.50 12.31
CA MET A 278 1.58 13.77 13.01
C MET A 278 2.92 14.42 13.37
N SER A 279 3.90 13.63 13.81
CA SER A 279 5.26 14.11 14.09
C SER A 279 5.94 14.66 12.83
N ASP A 280 5.90 13.93 11.72
CA ASP A 280 6.53 14.36 10.46
C ASP A 280 5.84 15.60 9.88
N SER A 281 4.51 15.66 9.96
CA SER A 281 3.75 16.86 9.55
C SER A 281 4.09 18.08 10.39
N ALA A 282 4.37 17.91 11.69
CA ALA A 282 4.80 18.99 12.56
C ALA A 282 6.21 19.46 12.20
N LYS A 283 7.15 18.54 11.95
CA LYS A 283 8.52 18.86 11.50
C LYS A 283 8.53 19.65 10.18
N CYS A 284 7.84 19.16 9.15
CA CYS A 284 7.76 19.85 7.85
C CYS A 284 7.17 21.26 7.97
N ARG A 285 6.19 21.47 8.85
CA ARG A 285 5.64 22.81 9.12
C ARG A 285 6.67 23.72 9.78
N ILE A 286 7.42 23.20 10.75
CA ILE A 286 8.51 23.94 11.41
C ILE A 286 9.59 24.31 10.40
N ASP A 287 10.05 23.35 9.57
CA ASP A 287 11.06 23.60 8.54
C ASP A 287 10.60 24.65 7.51
N ALA A 288 9.32 24.61 7.12
CA ALA A 288 8.74 25.63 6.25
C ALA A 288 8.71 27.02 6.89
N ILE A 289 8.44 27.11 8.21
CA ILE A 289 8.47 28.37 8.97
C ILE A 289 9.91 28.88 9.09
N ILE A 290 10.88 28.01 9.42
CA ILE A 290 12.30 28.36 9.51
C ILE A 290 12.82 28.87 8.17
N LYS A 291 12.51 28.18 7.07
CA LYS A 291 12.89 28.62 5.71
C LYS A 291 12.30 29.97 5.34
N LYS A 292 11.11 30.31 5.85
CA LYS A 292 10.46 31.61 5.62
C LYS A 292 11.02 32.72 6.52
N HIS A 293 11.54 32.36 7.71
CA HIS A 293 12.06 33.29 8.71
C HIS A 293 13.42 32.81 9.25
N PRO A 294 14.54 33.03 8.53
CA PRO A 294 15.86 32.52 8.93
C PRO A 294 16.41 33.13 10.23
N SER A 295 15.85 34.25 10.72
CA SER A 295 16.16 34.78 12.05
C SER A 295 15.63 33.92 13.20
N LEU A 296 14.58 33.10 12.97
CA LEU A 296 14.02 32.18 13.96
C LEU A 296 14.96 31.00 14.25
N GLU A 297 15.76 30.58 13.26
CA GLU A 297 16.73 29.50 13.40
C GLU A 297 17.80 29.86 14.44
N LYS A 298 18.29 31.11 14.41
CA LYS A 298 19.28 31.61 15.38
C LYS A 298 18.74 31.60 16.81
N LEU A 299 17.50 32.04 17.02
CA LEU A 299 16.86 32.06 18.33
C LEU A 299 16.56 30.65 18.88
N LEU A 300 16.27 29.68 17.99
CA LEU A 300 16.07 28.28 18.38
C LEU A 300 17.38 27.58 18.77
N LEU A 301 18.51 27.97 18.15
CA LEU A 301 19.84 27.47 18.51
C LEU A 301 20.32 28.08 19.84
N GLU A 302 20.15 29.38 20.03
CA GLU A 302 20.53 30.09 21.26
C GLU A 302 19.82 29.55 22.50
N LYS A 303 18.55 29.12 22.36
CA LYS A 303 17.75 28.53 23.44
C LYS A 303 18.02 27.04 23.70
N LYS A 304 18.80 26.38 22.85
CA LYS A 304 19.16 24.96 23.00
C LYS A 304 20.50 24.77 23.72
N ASP A 305 21.28 25.85 23.80
CA ASP A 305 22.58 25.93 24.46
C ASP A 305 22.47 26.46 25.93
N GLU A 306 21.26 26.78 26.40
CA GLU A 306 20.90 27.03 27.82
C GLU A 306 20.29 25.78 28.48
#